data_AF-A0A930R1W1-F1
#
_entry.id   AF-A0A930R1W1-F1
#
_cell.length_a   1.000
_cell.length_b   1.000
_cell.length_c   1.000
_cell.angle_alpha   90.00
_cell.angle_beta   90.00
_cell.angle_gamma   90.00
#
_symmetry.space_group_name_H-M   'P 1'
#
loop_
_entity.id
_entity.type
_entity.pdbx_description
1 polymer ?
#
loop_
_entity_poly.entity_id
_entity_poly.type
_entity_poly.pdbx_seq_one_letter_code
_entity_poly.pdbx_strand_id
1 'polypeptide(L)'
;VLYFSLNENGGAGDGTGWFAFAVIGGGIATLGAVILGLGTKEETSALRENKTETSFKEVFSILLKNDQLLWVAIAYLIYGLGVNIINNFNLYYFIYVLGDAKQFSFLGVINVIIGLLAVALFPTLTMKFSRRRLFFGSVSVMLLGIILYALAGTSVIMTLFAAGLFALPQPLIFLVVLMTITDTVEYGQLKLGHRDEALVLCVRPLVDKLAGAITGGLIGITAIWVGMTSGATAATITPENLFNFKLVMFAAPFVLILIGAVIYRAKVTLTEAEHARIVEELEDKWHEMNQ
;
A
#
# COMPACT_ATOMS: atom_id res chain seq x y z
N VAL A 1 -17.00 6.17 13.68
CA VAL A 1 -17.06 5.72 15.09
C VAL A 1 -17.28 6.88 16.04
N LEU A 2 -16.39 7.88 16.10
CA LEU A 2 -16.53 9.04 17.01
C LEU A 2 -17.83 9.83 16.84
N TYR A 3 -18.31 9.98 15.60
CA TYR A 3 -19.60 10.64 15.30
C TYR A 3 -20.83 9.89 15.85
N PHE A 4 -20.72 8.57 16.06
CA PHE A 4 -21.79 7.73 16.60
C PHE A 4 -21.59 7.40 18.09
N SER A 5 -20.58 8.00 18.73
CA SER A 5 -20.23 7.80 20.13
C SER A 5 -21.04 8.75 21.01
N LEU A 6 -21.72 8.23 22.03
CA LEU A 6 -22.51 9.06 22.96
C LEU A 6 -21.64 9.84 23.95
N ASN A 7 -20.42 9.37 24.25
CA ASN A 7 -19.43 10.06 25.07
C ASN A 7 -18.15 10.37 24.27
N GLU A 8 -17.62 11.58 24.41
CA GLU A 8 -16.30 11.99 23.89
C GLU A 8 -15.17 11.44 24.78
N ASN A 9 -14.95 10.12 24.75
CA ASN A 9 -13.81 9.50 25.44
C ASN A 9 -12.49 9.69 24.65
N GLY A 10 -11.96 10.92 24.65
CA GLY A 10 -10.58 11.22 24.27
C GLY A 10 -10.13 10.77 22.86
N GLY A 11 -11.08 10.54 21.94
CA GLY A 11 -10.78 10.10 20.56
C GLY A 11 -10.84 8.58 20.29
N ALA A 12 -11.16 7.74 21.28
CA ALA A 12 -11.23 6.27 21.08
C ALA A 12 -12.63 5.74 20.63
N GLY A 13 -13.70 6.51 20.86
CA GLY A 13 -15.08 6.11 20.55
C GLY A 13 -15.66 5.08 21.53
N ASP A 14 -16.97 5.14 21.75
CA ASP A 14 -17.73 4.27 22.66
C ASP A 14 -18.16 2.95 22.01
N GLY A 15 -18.49 1.94 22.82
CA GLY A 15 -18.96 0.62 22.36
C GLY A 15 -20.20 0.72 21.46
N THR A 16 -21.10 1.65 21.74
CA THR A 16 -22.27 1.95 20.90
C THR A 16 -21.87 2.51 19.53
N GLY A 17 -20.84 3.37 19.49
CA GLY A 17 -20.34 3.97 18.25
C GLY A 17 -19.60 2.98 17.35
N TRP A 18 -18.91 2.00 17.95
CA TRP A 18 -18.30 0.88 17.23
C TRP A 18 -19.35 -0.11 16.71
N PHE A 19 -20.39 -0.40 17.50
CA PHE A 19 -21.49 -1.26 17.08
C PHE A 19 -22.28 -0.66 15.90
N ALA A 20 -22.64 0.62 15.96
CA ALA A 20 -23.32 1.31 14.85
C ALA A 20 -22.48 1.31 13.57
N PHE A 21 -21.17 1.53 13.70
CA PHE A 21 -20.25 1.45 12.57
C PHE A 21 -20.18 0.03 11.96
N ALA A 22 -20.15 -1.00 12.80
CA ALA A 22 -20.15 -2.40 12.35
C ALA A 22 -21.43 -2.77 11.60
N VAL A 23 -22.60 -2.32 12.08
CA VAL A 23 -23.90 -2.58 11.43
C VAL A 23 -23.98 -1.90 10.06
N ILE A 24 -23.60 -0.62 9.96
CA ILE A 24 -23.62 0.12 8.70
C ILE A 24 -22.64 -0.48 7.70
N GLY A 25 -21.38 -0.70 8.11
CA GLY A 25 -20.36 -1.29 7.26
C GLY A 25 -20.71 -2.70 6.81
N GLY A 26 -21.20 -3.54 7.74
CA GLY A 26 -21.64 -4.91 7.45
C GLY A 26 -22.86 -4.95 6.53
N GLY A 27 -23.82 -4.03 6.71
CA GLY A 27 -24.99 -3.91 5.85
C GLY A 27 -24.63 -3.57 4.41
N ILE A 28 -23.75 -2.57 4.21
CA ILE A 28 -23.27 -2.18 2.87
C ILE A 28 -22.51 -3.34 2.21
N ALA A 29 -21.61 -4.01 2.96
CA ALA A 29 -20.87 -5.16 2.44
C ALA A 29 -21.78 -6.32 2.04
N THR A 30 -22.78 -6.64 2.86
CA THR A 30 -23.75 -7.71 2.59
C THR A 30 -24.62 -7.38 1.38
N LEU A 31 -25.13 -6.15 1.29
CA LEU A 31 -25.90 -5.71 0.12
C LEU A 31 -25.06 -5.77 -1.16
N GLY A 32 -23.80 -5.32 -1.11
CA GLY A 32 -22.86 -5.43 -2.22
C GLY A 32 -22.62 -6.87 -2.65
N ALA A 33 -22.41 -7.78 -1.69
CA ALA A 33 -22.23 -9.20 -1.96
C ALA A 33 -23.46 -9.85 -2.59
N VAL A 34 -24.67 -9.49 -2.14
CA VAL A 34 -25.93 -9.98 -2.72
C VAL A 34 -26.14 -9.45 -4.14
N ILE A 35 -25.87 -8.17 -4.39
CA ILE A 35 -25.97 -7.57 -5.72
C ILE A 35 -25.00 -8.24 -6.70
N LEU A 36 -23.75 -8.47 -6.27
CA LEU A 36 -22.75 -9.17 -7.09
C LEU A 36 -23.14 -10.64 -7.30
N GLY A 37 -23.57 -11.34 -6.26
CA GLY A 37 -23.98 -12.75 -6.36
C GLY A 37 -25.16 -12.96 -7.32
N LEU A 38 -26.08 -12.00 -7.40
CA LEU A 38 -27.22 -12.05 -8.32
C LEU A 38 -26.91 -11.51 -9.72
N GLY A 39 -25.96 -10.57 -9.83
CA GLY A 39 -25.66 -9.85 -11.07
C GLY A 39 -24.50 -10.41 -11.90
N THR A 40 -23.62 -11.23 -11.31
CA THR A 40 -22.44 -11.75 -12.01
C THR A 40 -22.81 -12.98 -12.82
N LYS A 41 -22.62 -12.92 -14.14
CA LYS A 41 -22.66 -14.10 -15.03
C LYS A 41 -21.22 -14.55 -15.25
N GLU A 42 -20.92 -15.81 -14.98
CA GLU A 42 -19.60 -16.37 -15.23
C GLU A 42 -19.35 -16.49 -16.73
N GLU A 43 -18.34 -15.78 -17.22
CA GLU A 43 -17.79 -15.94 -18.57
C GLU A 43 -16.79 -17.11 -18.56
N THR A 44 -17.27 -18.30 -18.89
CA THR A 44 -16.46 -19.52 -19.03
C THR A 44 -15.71 -19.49 -20.37
N SER A 45 -14.50 -18.94 -20.37
CA SER A 45 -13.58 -19.06 -21.50
C SER A 45 -12.69 -20.28 -21.34
N ALA A 46 -12.48 -21.05 -22.43
CA ALA A 46 -11.55 -22.18 -22.46
C ALA A 46 -10.09 -21.77 -22.14
N LEU A 47 -9.75 -20.48 -22.25
CA LEU A 47 -8.46 -19.90 -21.83
C LEU A 47 -8.31 -19.77 -20.30
N ARG A 48 -9.41 -19.91 -19.54
CA ARG A 48 -9.49 -19.76 -18.07
C ARG A 48 -9.66 -21.09 -17.32
N GLU A 49 -9.69 -22.23 -18.02
CA GLU A 49 -9.67 -23.54 -17.37
C GLU A 49 -8.30 -23.75 -16.70
N ASN A 50 -8.20 -23.42 -15.41
CA ASN A 50 -7.16 -23.95 -14.54
C ASN A 50 -7.41 -25.45 -14.40
N LYS A 51 -6.73 -26.27 -15.20
CA LYS A 51 -6.84 -27.74 -15.15
C LYS A 51 -6.27 -28.37 -13.88
N THR A 52 -5.71 -27.59 -12.96
CA THR A 52 -5.10 -28.07 -11.73
C THR A 52 -5.50 -27.19 -10.56
N GLU A 53 -6.08 -27.77 -9.50
CA GLU A 53 -6.19 -27.09 -8.21
C GLU A 53 -4.79 -26.72 -7.73
N THR A 54 -4.43 -25.45 -7.86
CA THR A 54 -3.11 -24.96 -7.45
C THR A 54 -3.01 -25.02 -5.92
N SER A 55 -2.18 -25.92 -5.42
CA SER A 55 -1.91 -26.05 -3.99
C SER A 55 -1.15 -24.81 -3.47
N PHE A 56 -1.28 -24.47 -2.18
CA PHE A 56 -0.47 -23.41 -1.54
C PHE A 56 1.04 -23.56 -1.82
N LYS A 57 1.53 -24.80 -1.91
CA LYS A 57 2.94 -25.08 -2.23
C LYS A 57 3.30 -24.72 -3.67
N GLU A 58 2.36 -24.89 -4.60
CA GLU A 58 2.53 -24.51 -6.00
C GLU A 58 2.49 -23.00 -6.17
N VAL A 59 1.65 -22.28 -5.41
CA VAL A 59 1.66 -20.81 -5.40
C VAL A 59 3.04 -20.28 -5.03
N PHE A 60 3.65 -20.79 -3.97
CA PHE A 60 5.02 -20.41 -3.57
C PHE A 60 6.07 -20.84 -4.61
N SER A 61 5.92 -22.01 -5.22
CA SER A 61 6.81 -22.48 -6.28
C SER A 61 6.73 -21.59 -7.54
N ILE A 62 5.53 -21.20 -7.96
CA ILE A 62 5.29 -20.34 -9.13
C ILE A 62 5.84 -18.94 -8.86
N LEU A 63 5.60 -18.40 -7.66
CA LEU A 63 6.22 -17.16 -7.19
C LEU A 63 7.75 -17.20 -7.30
N LEU A 64 8.38 -18.28 -6.84
CA LEU A 64 9.84 -18.44 -6.88
C LEU A 64 10.40 -18.65 -8.29
N LYS A 65 9.64 -19.29 -9.18
CA LYS A 65 10.07 -19.50 -10.58
C LYS A 65 9.90 -18.24 -11.43
N ASN A 66 8.93 -17.38 -11.10
CA ASN A 66 8.74 -16.07 -11.72
C ASN A 66 9.59 -15.01 -10.99
N ASP A 67 10.85 -14.91 -11.40
CA ASP A 67 11.83 -13.99 -10.79
C ASP A 67 11.31 -12.54 -10.77
N GLN A 68 10.61 -12.11 -11.81
CA GLN A 68 10.11 -10.74 -11.91
C GLN A 68 8.99 -10.48 -10.89
N LEU A 69 8.04 -11.41 -10.78
CA LEU A 69 7.01 -11.35 -9.75
C LEU A 69 7.61 -11.35 -8.35
N LEU A 70 8.59 -12.22 -8.09
CA LEU A 70 9.27 -12.31 -6.79
C LEU A 70 9.95 -10.99 -6.42
N TRP A 71 10.74 -10.41 -7.33
CA TRP A 71 11.46 -9.17 -7.05
C TRP A 71 10.52 -7.97 -6.91
N VAL A 72 9.43 -7.91 -7.69
CA VAL A 72 8.39 -6.88 -7.53
C VAL A 72 7.69 -7.04 -6.17
N ALA A 73 7.34 -8.25 -5.77
CA ALA A 73 6.70 -8.53 -4.48
C ALA A 73 7.59 -8.17 -3.30
N ILE A 74 8.89 -8.50 -3.35
CA ILE A 74 9.87 -8.15 -2.31
C ILE A 74 10.06 -6.63 -2.23
N ALA A 75 10.23 -5.96 -3.37
CA ALA A 75 10.39 -4.50 -3.39
C ALA A 75 9.15 -3.81 -2.83
N TYR A 76 7.96 -4.28 -3.20
CA TYR A 76 6.68 -3.75 -2.72
C TYR A 76 6.45 -4.06 -1.24
N LEU A 77 6.87 -5.23 -0.74
CA LEU A 77 6.82 -5.57 0.68
C LEU A 77 7.66 -4.58 1.50
N ILE A 78 8.92 -4.36 1.11
CA ILE A 78 9.84 -3.46 1.83
C ILE A 78 9.32 -2.01 1.78
N TYR A 79 8.86 -1.56 0.61
CA TYR A 79 8.20 -0.27 0.45
C TYR A 79 6.96 -0.15 1.36
N GLY A 80 6.10 -1.17 1.35
CA GLY A 80 4.88 -1.25 2.14
C GLY A 80 5.16 -1.22 3.64
N LEU A 81 6.23 -1.84 4.12
CA LEU A 81 6.66 -1.74 5.51
C LEU A 81 6.94 -0.27 5.89
N GLY A 82 7.72 0.45 5.08
CA GLY A 82 8.05 1.85 5.35
C GLY A 82 6.80 2.75 5.38
N VAL A 83 5.93 2.60 4.39
CA VAL A 83 4.70 3.40 4.31
C VAL A 83 3.74 3.11 5.47
N ASN A 84 3.56 1.83 5.82
CA ASN A 84 2.68 1.44 6.91
C ASN A 84 3.20 1.92 8.28
N ILE A 85 4.51 1.92 8.52
CA ILE A 85 5.08 2.48 9.75
C ILE A 85 4.66 3.95 9.92
N ILE A 86 4.82 4.78 8.88
CA ILE A 86 4.42 6.19 8.94
C ILE A 86 2.91 6.32 9.17
N ASN A 87 2.10 5.61 8.37
CA ASN A 87 0.65 5.73 8.44
C ASN A 87 0.07 5.36 9.81
N ASN A 88 0.61 4.33 10.45
CA ASN A 88 0.14 3.91 11.77
C ASN A 88 0.69 4.80 12.90
N PHE A 89 1.95 5.25 12.84
CA PHE A 89 2.49 6.20 13.83
C PHE A 89 1.95 7.61 13.65
N ASN A 90 1.32 7.92 12.51
CA ASN A 90 0.74 9.21 12.23
C ASN A 90 -0.24 9.63 13.34
N LEU A 91 -1.13 8.73 13.75
CA LEU A 91 -2.06 8.99 14.85
C LEU A 91 -1.34 9.30 16.17
N TYR A 92 -0.28 8.55 16.48
CA TYR A 92 0.56 8.79 17.66
C TYR A 92 1.26 10.16 17.58
N TYR A 93 1.71 10.58 16.41
CA TYR A 93 2.30 11.91 16.20
C TYR A 93 1.30 13.03 16.53
N PHE A 94 0.06 12.94 16.03
CA PHE A 94 -0.96 13.95 16.30
C PHE A 94 -1.38 13.99 17.78
N ILE A 95 -1.45 12.85 18.45
CA ILE A 95 -1.81 12.77 19.88
C ILE A 95 -0.66 13.25 20.77
N TYR A 96 0.56 12.74 20.56
CA TYR A 96 1.67 12.89 21.50
C TYR A 96 2.63 14.04 21.17
N VAL A 97 2.67 14.52 19.92
CA VAL A 97 3.56 15.61 19.50
C VAL A 97 2.79 16.92 19.31
N LEU A 98 1.61 16.86 18.71
CA LEU A 98 0.78 18.05 18.48
C LEU A 98 -0.25 18.31 19.59
N GLY A 99 -0.62 17.29 20.37
CA GLY A 99 -1.56 17.42 21.48
C GLY A 99 -3.02 17.65 21.05
N ASP A 100 -3.33 17.59 19.75
CA ASP A 100 -4.68 17.77 19.22
C ASP A 100 -5.04 16.63 18.26
N ALA A 101 -5.76 15.63 18.80
CA ALA A 101 -6.26 14.50 18.04
C ALA A 101 -7.28 14.89 16.95
N LYS A 102 -7.94 16.07 17.06
CA LYS A 102 -8.94 16.51 16.06
C LYS A 102 -8.29 16.87 14.72
N GLN A 103 -7.00 17.26 14.72
CA GLN A 103 -6.23 17.54 13.51
C GLN A 103 -6.00 16.31 12.63
N PHE A 104 -5.97 15.11 13.23
CA PHE A 104 -5.86 13.86 12.47
C PHE A 104 -7.08 13.64 11.55
N SER A 105 -8.27 14.04 11.98
CA SER A 105 -9.49 13.96 11.14
C SER A 105 -9.38 14.84 9.89
N PHE A 106 -8.78 16.04 10.01
CA PHE A 106 -8.51 16.90 8.87
C PHE A 106 -7.51 16.27 7.90
N LEU A 107 -6.46 15.59 8.43
CA LEU A 107 -5.55 14.83 7.59
C LEU A 107 -6.26 13.71 6.82
N GLY A 108 -7.21 13.02 7.45
CA GLY A 108 -8.04 12.02 6.79
C GLY A 108 -8.80 12.59 5.59
N VAL A 109 -9.44 13.74 5.74
CA VAL A 109 -10.15 14.44 4.65
C VAL A 109 -9.19 14.84 3.54
N ILE A 110 -8.03 15.43 3.90
CA ILE A 110 -6.99 15.82 2.94
C ILE A 110 -6.51 14.59 2.15
N ASN A 111 -6.25 13.47 2.82
CA ASN A 111 -5.81 12.23 2.17
C ASN A 111 -6.85 11.69 1.19
N VAL A 112 -8.14 11.80 1.48
CA VAL A 112 -9.21 11.39 0.54
C VAL A 112 -9.19 12.27 -0.71
N ILE A 113 -9.11 13.59 -0.55
CA ILE A 113 -9.09 14.54 -1.68
C ILE A 113 -7.84 14.31 -2.53
N ILE A 114 -6.67 14.22 -1.88
CA ILE A 114 -5.40 13.95 -2.55
C ILE A 114 -5.43 12.59 -3.25
N GLY A 115 -5.99 11.56 -2.62
CA GLY A 115 -6.12 10.23 -3.20
C GLY A 115 -6.95 10.24 -4.47
N LEU A 116 -8.11 10.91 -4.46
CA LEU A 116 -8.96 11.06 -5.64
C LEU A 116 -8.27 11.83 -6.75
N LEU A 117 -7.60 12.94 -6.43
CA LEU A 117 -6.85 13.73 -7.40
C LEU A 117 -5.69 12.93 -8.01
N ALA A 118 -4.94 12.19 -7.20
CA ALA A 118 -3.83 11.38 -7.66
C ALA A 118 -4.30 10.29 -8.63
N VAL A 119 -5.38 9.58 -8.31
CA VAL A 119 -5.96 8.56 -9.21
C VAL A 119 -6.48 9.19 -10.50
N ALA A 120 -7.14 10.34 -10.44
CA ALA A 120 -7.62 11.04 -11.63
C ALA A 120 -6.48 11.57 -12.52
N LEU A 121 -5.36 11.99 -11.92
CA LEU A 121 -4.17 12.47 -12.63
C LEU A 121 -3.30 11.32 -13.19
N PHE A 122 -3.46 10.11 -12.66
CA PHE A 122 -2.64 8.96 -13.05
C PHE A 122 -2.58 8.72 -14.57
N PRO A 123 -3.71 8.67 -15.32
CA PRO A 123 -3.69 8.44 -16.76
C PRO A 123 -2.92 9.52 -17.53
N THR A 124 -3.12 10.79 -17.16
CA THR A 124 -2.42 11.92 -17.78
C THR A 124 -0.91 11.86 -17.53
N LEU A 125 -0.52 11.47 -16.31
CA LEU A 125 0.89 11.32 -15.94
C LEU A 125 1.55 10.14 -16.66
N THR A 126 0.86 9.00 -16.81
CA THR A 126 1.39 7.84 -17.53
C THR A 126 1.48 8.05 -19.04
N MET A 127 0.65 8.91 -19.63
CA MET A 127 0.80 9.30 -21.04
C MET A 127 2.02 10.20 -21.27
N LYS A 128 2.38 11.03 -20.28
CA LYS A 128 3.46 12.02 -20.41
C LYS A 128 4.82 11.49 -19.91
N PHE A 129 4.81 10.59 -18.94
CA PHE A 129 6.00 10.00 -18.33
C PHE A 129 5.90 8.47 -18.35
N SER A 130 6.99 7.79 -18.68
CA SER A 130 7.03 6.33 -18.58
C SER A 130 6.80 5.87 -17.14
N ARG A 131 6.13 4.71 -16.96
CA ARG A 131 5.82 4.12 -15.65
C ARG A 131 7.02 4.13 -14.69
N ARG A 132 8.21 3.79 -15.20
CA ARG A 132 9.44 3.76 -14.41
C ARG A 132 9.86 5.15 -13.91
N ARG A 133 9.77 6.18 -14.76
CA ARG A 133 10.06 7.57 -14.35
C ARG A 133 9.00 8.09 -13.37
N LEU A 134 7.74 7.73 -13.58
CA LEU A 134 6.64 8.10 -12.69
C LEU A 134 6.84 7.48 -11.29
N PHE A 135 7.25 6.21 -11.22
CA PHE A 135 7.57 5.54 -9.95
C PHE A 135 8.71 6.25 -9.20
N PHE A 136 9.87 6.47 -9.84
CA PHE A 136 10.99 7.14 -9.18
C PHE A 136 10.71 8.60 -8.83
N GLY A 137 9.96 9.32 -9.68
CA GLY A 137 9.48 10.67 -9.38
C GLY A 137 8.58 10.68 -8.14
N SER A 138 7.61 9.75 -8.09
CA SER A 138 6.70 9.59 -6.96
C SER A 138 7.44 9.24 -5.67
N VAL A 139 8.38 8.29 -5.71
CA VAL A 139 9.22 7.94 -4.55
C VAL A 139 10.05 9.13 -4.09
N SER A 140 10.62 9.92 -5.02
CA SER A 140 11.40 11.11 -4.66
C SER A 140 10.55 12.16 -3.95
N VAL A 141 9.34 12.43 -4.45
CA VAL A 141 8.37 13.32 -3.78
C VAL A 141 8.00 12.77 -2.40
N MET A 142 7.83 11.46 -2.27
CA MET A 142 7.51 10.82 -0.99
C MET A 142 8.65 10.97 0.03
N LEU A 143 9.91 10.77 -0.39
CA LEU A 143 11.09 10.98 0.46
C LEU A 143 11.24 12.45 0.88
N LEU A 144 10.98 13.40 -0.02
CA LEU A 144 10.91 14.83 0.33
C LEU A 144 9.80 15.11 1.33
N GLY A 145 8.63 14.50 1.15
CA GLY A 145 7.53 14.53 2.11
C GLY A 145 7.97 14.09 3.51
N ILE A 146 8.69 12.97 3.62
CA ILE A 146 9.23 12.47 4.90
C ILE A 146 10.20 13.46 5.53
N ILE A 147 11.11 14.04 4.75
CA ILE A 147 12.08 15.04 5.25
C ILE A 147 11.35 16.29 5.77
N LEU A 148 10.39 16.81 4.99
CA LEU A 148 9.58 17.95 5.42
C LEU A 148 8.74 17.61 6.66
N TYR A 149 8.27 16.38 6.77
CA TYR A 149 7.52 15.91 7.93
C TYR A 149 8.42 15.88 9.18
N ALA A 150 9.63 15.34 9.07
CA ALA A 150 10.59 15.34 10.16
C ALA A 150 10.98 16.76 10.62
N LEU A 151 11.01 17.74 9.70
CA LEU A 151 11.32 19.15 9.95
C LEU A 151 10.12 19.99 10.39
N ALA A 152 8.89 19.48 10.27
CA ALA A 152 7.67 20.24 10.55
C ALA A 152 7.52 20.67 12.02
N GLY A 153 8.25 20.03 12.94
CA GLY A 153 8.27 20.39 14.35
C GLY A 153 6.87 20.32 14.99
N THR A 154 6.48 21.36 15.72
CA THR A 154 5.16 21.50 16.37
C THR A 154 4.14 22.26 15.52
N SER A 155 4.48 22.66 14.29
CA SER A 155 3.56 23.39 13.42
C SER A 155 2.54 22.45 12.79
N VAL A 156 1.29 22.57 13.20
CA VAL A 156 0.16 21.78 12.69
C VAL A 156 0.01 21.93 11.17
N ILE A 157 0.12 23.16 10.64
CA ILE A 157 -0.06 23.44 9.21
C ILE A 157 1.05 22.77 8.37
N MET A 158 2.30 22.89 8.82
CA MET A 158 3.45 22.27 8.13
C MET A 158 3.37 20.74 8.18
N THR A 159 2.91 20.20 9.30
CA THR A 159 2.69 18.75 9.48
C THR A 159 1.63 18.23 8.52
N LEU A 160 0.48 18.92 8.42
CA LEU A 160 -0.61 18.54 7.51
C LEU A 160 -0.17 18.62 6.04
N PHE A 161 0.57 19.66 5.67
CA PHE A 161 1.11 19.80 4.32
C PHE A 161 2.12 18.69 3.98
N ALA A 162 3.06 18.41 4.87
CA ALA A 162 4.06 17.36 4.67
C ALA A 162 3.43 15.96 4.63
N ALA A 163 2.43 15.70 5.49
CA ALA A 163 1.66 14.46 5.49
C ALA A 163 0.86 14.29 4.19
N GLY A 164 0.22 15.36 3.69
CA GLY A 164 -0.46 15.34 2.40
C GLY A 164 0.50 15.09 1.23
N LEU A 165 1.68 15.72 1.26
CA LEU A 165 2.73 15.49 0.25
C LEU A 165 3.28 14.07 0.29
N PHE A 166 3.34 13.44 1.47
CA PHE A 166 3.67 12.03 1.63
C PHE A 166 2.56 11.09 1.14
N ALA A 167 1.29 11.49 1.26
CA ALA A 167 0.14 10.70 0.82
C ALA A 167 -0.07 10.75 -0.70
N LEU A 168 0.21 11.88 -1.36
CA LEU A 168 -0.01 12.09 -2.79
C LEU A 168 0.63 11.02 -3.69
N PRO A 169 1.88 10.59 -3.48
CA PRO A 169 2.53 9.61 -4.34
C PRO A 169 2.04 8.17 -4.11
N GLN A 170 1.40 7.87 -2.97
CA GLN A 170 1.05 6.49 -2.61
C GLN A 170 0.09 5.83 -3.62
N PRO A 171 -1.02 6.45 -4.04
CA PRO A 171 -1.91 5.87 -5.05
C PRO A 171 -1.24 5.71 -6.41
N LEU A 172 -0.36 6.64 -6.79
CA LEU A 172 0.38 6.57 -8.06
C LEU A 172 1.34 5.37 -8.07
N ILE A 173 2.14 5.23 -7.01
CA ILE A 173 3.06 4.09 -6.83
C ILE A 173 2.27 2.78 -6.82
N PHE A 174 1.16 2.77 -6.08
CA PHE A 174 0.27 1.63 -6.00
C PHE A 174 -0.21 1.16 -7.38
N LEU A 175 -0.69 2.08 -8.23
CA LEU A 175 -1.14 1.76 -9.59
C LEU A 175 0.00 1.29 -10.50
N VAL A 176 1.19 1.91 -10.43
CA VAL A 176 2.36 1.45 -11.21
C VAL A 176 2.77 0.03 -10.82
N VAL A 177 2.82 -0.26 -9.51
CA VAL A 177 3.17 -1.60 -9.03
C VAL A 177 2.10 -2.61 -9.44
N LEU A 178 0.82 -2.26 -9.34
CA LEU A 178 -0.27 -3.12 -9.79
C LEU A 178 -0.11 -3.49 -11.27
N MET A 179 0.12 -2.49 -12.13
CA MET A 179 0.36 -2.74 -13.55
C MET A 179 1.60 -3.61 -13.77
N THR A 180 2.70 -3.35 -13.05
CA THR A 180 3.93 -4.17 -13.17
C THR A 180 3.69 -5.62 -12.76
N ILE A 181 2.87 -5.86 -11.73
CA ILE A 181 2.46 -7.21 -11.30
C ILE A 181 1.62 -7.86 -12.40
N THR A 182 0.65 -7.15 -12.98
CA THR A 182 -0.13 -7.66 -14.10
C THR A 182 0.77 -8.01 -15.28
N ASP A 183 1.72 -7.15 -15.65
CA ASP A 183 2.68 -7.38 -16.74
C ASP A 183 3.54 -8.65 -16.50
N THR A 184 3.68 -9.10 -15.23
CA THR A 184 4.38 -10.35 -14.90
C THR A 184 3.57 -11.61 -15.20
N VAL A 185 2.26 -11.49 -15.47
CA VAL A 185 1.41 -12.59 -15.92
C VAL A 185 1.87 -13.07 -17.29
N GLU A 186 2.04 -12.14 -18.24
CA GLU A 186 2.53 -12.45 -19.59
C GLU A 186 3.96 -12.98 -19.55
N TYR A 187 4.84 -12.37 -18.75
CA TYR A 187 6.19 -12.89 -18.54
C TYR A 187 6.20 -14.31 -17.95
N GLY A 188 5.33 -14.56 -16.97
CA GLY A 188 5.15 -15.88 -16.36
C GLY A 188 4.66 -16.91 -17.38
N GLN A 189 3.70 -16.53 -18.22
CA GLN A 189 3.18 -17.37 -19.30
C GLN A 189 4.28 -17.73 -20.31
N LEU A 190 5.11 -16.77 -20.72
CA LEU A 190 6.24 -17.02 -21.63
C LEU A 190 7.29 -17.97 -21.03
N LYS A 191 7.58 -17.83 -19.73
CA LYS A 191 8.64 -18.62 -19.05
C LYS A 191 8.16 -20.00 -18.58
N LEU A 192 6.91 -20.11 -18.13
CA LEU A 192 6.35 -21.31 -17.50
C LEU A 192 5.43 -22.11 -18.44
N GLY A 193 4.96 -21.49 -19.54
CA GLY A 193 4.08 -22.14 -20.52
C GLY A 193 2.61 -22.25 -20.11
N HIS A 194 2.22 -21.72 -18.94
CA HIS A 194 0.83 -21.65 -18.48
C HIS A 194 0.54 -20.27 -17.84
N ARG A 195 -0.72 -19.82 -17.93
CA ARG A 195 -1.15 -18.48 -17.48
C ARG A 195 -1.76 -18.54 -16.08
N ASP A 196 -1.02 -18.08 -15.08
CA ASP A 196 -1.47 -18.07 -13.67
C ASP A 196 -1.93 -16.68 -13.19
N GLU A 197 -2.83 -16.03 -13.93
CA GLU A 197 -3.26 -14.65 -13.65
C GLU A 197 -3.80 -14.46 -12.23
N ALA A 198 -4.65 -15.39 -11.76
CA ALA A 198 -5.23 -15.33 -10.43
C ALA A 198 -4.18 -15.42 -9.32
N LEU A 199 -3.13 -16.23 -9.51
CA LEU A 199 -2.05 -16.38 -8.53
C LEU A 199 -1.18 -15.13 -8.49
N VAL A 200 -0.81 -14.59 -9.65
CA VAL A 200 0.01 -13.38 -9.75
C VAL A 200 -0.72 -12.19 -9.08
N LEU A 201 -2.02 -12.03 -9.34
CA LEU A 201 -2.80 -10.93 -8.77
C LEU A 201 -3.06 -11.10 -7.27
N CYS A 202 -3.09 -12.33 -6.72
CA CYS A 202 -3.30 -12.55 -5.29
C CYS A 202 -2.04 -12.26 -4.44
N VAL A 203 -0.85 -12.25 -5.04
CA VAL A 203 0.40 -11.86 -4.35
C VAL A 203 0.31 -10.46 -3.77
N ARG A 204 -0.30 -9.53 -4.50
CA ARG A 204 -0.41 -8.13 -4.07
C ARG A 204 -1.14 -7.96 -2.73
N PRO A 205 -2.41 -8.38 -2.56
CA PRO A 205 -3.10 -8.25 -1.28
C PRO A 205 -2.45 -9.11 -0.18
N LEU A 206 -1.79 -10.22 -0.53
CA LEU A 206 -1.00 -11.00 0.43
C LEU A 206 0.16 -10.17 1.00
N VAL A 207 0.94 -9.51 0.13
CA VAL A 207 2.05 -8.64 0.53
C VAL A 207 1.54 -7.46 1.39
N ASP A 208 0.42 -6.85 1.01
CA ASP A 208 -0.20 -5.76 1.80
C ASP A 208 -0.57 -6.23 3.22
N LYS A 209 -1.18 -7.42 3.34
CA LYS A 209 -1.55 -8.01 4.64
C LYS A 209 -0.32 -8.36 5.48
N LEU A 210 0.71 -8.94 4.86
CA LEU A 210 1.95 -9.28 5.55
C LEU A 210 2.68 -8.02 6.05
N ALA A 211 2.80 -6.99 5.20
CA ALA A 211 3.38 -5.71 5.60
C ALA A 211 2.60 -5.07 6.75
N GLY A 212 1.26 -5.08 6.68
CA GLY A 212 0.39 -4.57 7.73
C GLY A 212 0.55 -5.33 9.06
N ALA A 213 0.61 -6.66 9.03
CA ALA A 213 0.80 -7.47 10.22
C ALA A 213 2.17 -7.24 10.89
N ILE A 214 3.24 -7.23 10.09
CA ILE A 214 4.62 -7.00 10.57
C ILE A 214 4.74 -5.61 11.20
N THR A 215 4.23 -4.58 10.50
CA THR A 215 4.29 -3.21 11.00
C THR A 215 3.42 -3.03 12.24
N GLY A 216 2.20 -3.56 12.26
CA GLY A 216 1.32 -3.51 13.43
C GLY A 216 1.99 -4.09 14.69
N GLY A 217 2.67 -5.23 14.57
CA GLY A 217 3.46 -5.81 15.65
C GLY A 217 4.63 -4.93 16.09
N LEU A 218 5.41 -4.43 15.13
CA LEU A 218 6.56 -3.55 15.39
C LEU A 218 6.13 -2.26 16.13
N ILE A 219 5.00 -1.69 15.75
CA ILE A 219 4.45 -0.47 16.34
C ILE A 219 4.04 -0.71 17.78
N GLY A 220 3.38 -1.83 18.07
CA GLY A 220 3.00 -2.18 19.45
C GLY A 220 4.22 -2.26 20.37
N ILE A 221 5.28 -2.95 19.93
CA ILE A 221 6.54 -3.07 20.70
C ILE A 221 7.21 -1.71 20.86
N THR A 222 7.28 -0.91 19.79
CA THR A 222 7.91 0.41 19.81
C THR A 222 7.15 1.38 20.71
N ALA A 223 5.81 1.36 20.69
CA ALA A 223 4.98 2.21 21.53
C ALA A 223 5.18 1.90 23.02
N ILE A 224 5.33 0.62 23.38
CA ILE A 224 5.68 0.20 24.75
C ILE A 224 7.09 0.68 25.11
N TRP A 225 8.06 0.48 24.22
CA TRP A 225 9.45 0.87 24.45
C TRP A 225 9.64 2.38 24.64
N VAL A 226 8.91 3.19 23.88
CA VAL A 226 8.93 4.66 23.97
C VAL A 226 8.06 5.18 25.15
N GLY A 227 7.24 4.33 25.76
CA GLY A 227 6.35 4.72 26.87
C GLY A 227 5.09 5.48 26.43
N MET A 228 4.67 5.34 25.17
CA MET A 228 3.43 5.92 24.62
C MET A 228 2.21 5.03 24.92
N THR A 229 2.03 4.65 26.19
CA THR A 229 0.94 3.78 26.65
C THR A 229 -0.23 4.57 27.23
N SER A 230 -1.39 3.91 27.37
CA SER A 230 -2.61 4.47 27.96
C SER A 230 -2.33 5.16 29.30
N GLY A 231 -2.39 6.49 29.32
CA GLY A 231 -2.09 7.34 30.49
C GLY A 231 -0.96 8.36 30.28
N ALA A 232 -0.12 8.18 29.26
CA ALA A 232 0.87 9.18 28.88
C ALA A 232 0.20 10.37 28.16
N THR A 233 0.56 11.59 28.53
CA THR A 233 0.20 12.81 27.79
C THR A 233 1.43 13.37 27.09
N ALA A 234 1.26 14.26 26.12
CA ALA A 234 2.38 14.92 25.43
C ALA A 234 3.41 15.55 26.42
N ALA A 235 2.97 15.92 27.63
CA ALA A 235 3.80 16.49 28.69
C ALA A 235 4.61 15.46 29.50
N THR A 236 4.24 14.17 29.49
CA THR A 236 4.90 13.12 30.29
C THR A 236 5.98 12.36 29.51
N ILE A 237 6.14 12.63 28.21
CA ILE A 237 7.13 11.96 27.37
C ILE A 237 8.48 12.67 27.50
N THR A 238 9.53 11.91 27.83
CA THR A 238 10.89 12.45 27.92
C THR A 238 11.39 12.89 26.53
N PRO A 239 12.26 13.93 26.45
CA PRO A 239 12.84 14.37 25.18
C PRO A 239 13.60 13.26 24.43
N GLU A 240 14.22 12.34 25.16
CA GLU A 240 14.91 11.16 24.60
C GLU A 240 13.93 10.18 23.94
N ASN A 241 12.81 9.87 24.58
CA ASN A 241 11.79 8.98 24.03
C ASN A 241 11.11 9.63 22.80
N LEU A 242 10.90 10.94 22.82
CA LEU A 242 10.38 11.67 21.66
C LEU A 242 11.36 11.66 20.48
N PHE A 243 12.66 11.76 20.75
CA PHE A 243 13.68 11.64 19.71
C PHE A 243 13.72 10.22 19.10
N ASN A 244 13.72 9.20 19.96
CA ASN A 244 13.68 7.79 19.53
C ASN A 244 12.43 7.49 18.70
N PHE A 245 11.28 8.04 19.10
CA PHE A 245 10.03 7.96 18.33
C PHE A 245 10.16 8.57 16.93
N LYS A 246 10.66 9.81 16.84
CA LYS A 246 10.86 10.49 15.54
C LYS A 246 11.85 9.73 14.66
N LEU A 247 12.88 9.13 15.24
CA LEU A 247 13.85 8.32 14.51
C LEU A 247 13.19 7.07 13.91
N VAL A 248 12.40 6.33 14.70
CA VAL A 248 11.67 5.17 14.19
C VAL A 248 10.59 5.55 13.19
N MET A 249 9.89 6.67 13.41
CA MET A 249 8.81 7.12 12.52
C MET A 249 9.31 7.66 11.17
N PHE A 250 10.47 8.32 11.12
CA PHE A 250 10.94 8.98 9.89
C PHE A 250 12.17 8.31 9.27
N ALA A 251 13.19 7.96 10.07
CA ALA A 251 14.45 7.43 9.53
C ALA A 251 14.30 5.98 9.05
N ALA A 252 13.63 5.12 9.82
CA ALA A 252 13.42 3.73 9.41
C ALA A 252 12.59 3.61 8.12
N PRO A 253 11.43 4.29 7.97
CA PRO A 253 10.69 4.34 6.71
C PRO A 253 11.48 4.90 5.55
N PHE A 254 12.27 5.97 5.75
CA PHE A 254 13.10 6.56 4.70
C PHE A 254 14.06 5.52 4.13
N VAL A 255 14.77 4.78 5.00
CA VAL A 255 15.72 3.74 4.59
C VAL A 255 14.99 2.58 3.90
N LEU A 256 13.86 2.11 4.45
CA LEU A 256 13.08 1.02 3.86
C LEU A 256 12.56 1.38 2.47
N ILE A 257 11.95 2.56 2.30
CA ILE A 257 11.45 3.03 1.01
C ILE A 257 12.59 3.16 -0.01
N LEU A 258 13.75 3.65 0.41
CA LEU A 258 14.93 3.77 -0.45
C LEU A 258 15.46 2.39 -0.87
N ILE A 259 15.55 1.43 0.05
CA ILE A 259 15.92 0.04 -0.26
C ILE A 259 14.91 -0.58 -1.25
N GLY A 260 13.62 -0.42 -1.00
CA GLY A 260 12.56 -0.91 -1.89
C GLY A 260 12.69 -0.33 -3.31
N ALA A 261 12.94 0.97 -3.42
CA ALA A 261 13.15 1.62 -4.71
C ALA A 261 14.43 1.18 -5.41
N VAL A 262 15.52 0.95 -4.68
CA VAL A 262 16.78 0.42 -5.23
C VAL A 262 16.60 -1.01 -5.74
N ILE A 263 15.93 -1.87 -4.99
CA ILE A 263 15.62 -3.25 -5.42
C ILE A 263 14.75 -3.23 -6.67
N TYR A 264 13.69 -2.39 -6.68
CA TYR A 264 12.86 -2.23 -7.86
C TYR A 264 13.69 -1.75 -9.07
N ARG A 265 14.62 -0.81 -8.88
CA ARG A 265 15.50 -0.35 -9.96
C ARG A 265 16.43 -1.44 -10.48
N ALA A 266 17.03 -2.22 -9.59
CA ALA A 266 18.14 -3.11 -9.90
C ALA A 266 17.67 -4.48 -10.41
N LYS A 267 16.51 -4.96 -9.96
CA LYS A 267 16.05 -6.33 -10.19
C LYS A 267 14.80 -6.43 -11.06
N VAL A 268 13.96 -5.40 -11.11
CA VAL A 268 12.78 -5.39 -11.98
C VAL A 268 13.19 -4.90 -13.36
N THR A 269 13.23 -5.83 -14.32
CA THR A 269 13.61 -5.54 -15.71
C THR A 269 12.40 -5.35 -16.62
N LEU A 270 11.18 -5.68 -16.16
CA LEU A 270 9.94 -5.37 -16.88
C LEU A 270 9.75 -3.85 -17.02
N THR A 271 10.09 -3.37 -18.21
CA THR A 271 9.75 -2.03 -18.68
C THR A 271 8.64 -2.16 -19.72
N GLU A 272 7.97 -1.06 -20.06
CA GLU A 272 6.91 -1.06 -21.10
C GLU A 272 7.41 -1.64 -22.43
N ALA A 273 8.68 -1.39 -22.78
CA ALA A 273 9.30 -1.95 -24.00
C ALA A 273 9.55 -3.46 -23.90
N GLU A 274 10.00 -3.94 -22.75
CA GLU A 274 10.18 -5.38 -22.52
C GLU A 274 8.85 -6.12 -22.46
N HIS A 275 7.82 -5.52 -21.84
CA HIS A 275 6.48 -6.08 -21.84
C HIS A 275 5.90 -6.15 -23.26
N ALA A 276 6.06 -5.09 -24.07
CA ALA A 276 5.61 -5.09 -25.47
C ALA A 276 6.29 -6.21 -26.28
N ARG A 277 7.60 -6.43 -26.10
CA ARG A 277 8.32 -7.55 -26.74
C ARG A 277 7.79 -8.92 -26.32
N ILE A 278 7.49 -9.10 -25.03
CA ILE A 278 6.94 -10.36 -24.51
C ILE A 278 5.57 -10.66 -25.11
N VAL A 279 4.73 -9.63 -25.26
CA VAL A 279 3.41 -9.77 -25.87
C VAL A 279 3.52 -10.16 -27.35
N GLU A 280 4.40 -9.49 -28.11
CA GLU A 280 4.66 -9.81 -29.52
C GLU A 280 5.17 -11.25 -29.69
N GLU A 281 6.13 -11.68 -28.86
CA GLU A 281 6.65 -13.05 -28.89
C GLU A 281 5.59 -14.11 -28.53
N LEU A 282 4.63 -13.76 -27.66
CA LEU A 282 3.51 -14.64 -27.32
C LEU A 282 2.49 -14.73 -28.47
N GLU A 283 2.22 -13.63 -29.17
CA GLU A 283 1.35 -13.62 -30.35
C GLU A 283 1.94 -14.47 -31.48
N ASP A 284 3.24 -14.34 -31.76
CA ASP A 284 3.93 -15.15 -32.77
C ASP A 284 3.87 -16.65 -32.46
N LYS A 285 4.18 -17.05 -31.22
CA LYS A 285 4.10 -18.46 -30.79
C LYS A 285 2.67 -19.00 -30.83
N TRP A 286 1.67 -18.16 -30.57
CA TRP A 286 0.26 -18.55 -30.65
C TRP A 286 -0.16 -18.84 -32.10
N HIS A 287 0.38 -18.08 -33.07
CA HIS A 287 0.16 -18.35 -34.48
C HIS A 287 0.85 -19.64 -34.95
N GLU A 288 2.05 -19.93 -34.46
CA GLU A 288 2.77 -21.19 -34.77
C GLU A 288 2.10 -22.44 -34.17
N MET A 289 1.48 -22.33 -32.99
CA MET A 289 0.80 -23.47 -32.33
C MET A 289 -0.59 -23.79 -32.89
N ASN A 290 -1.19 -22.86 -33.65
CA ASN A 290 -2.52 -23.00 -34.24
C ASN A 290 -2.52 -23.21 -35.77
N GLN A 291 -1.34 -23.38 -36.39
CA GLN A 291 -1.18 -23.90 -37.76
C GLN A 291 -0.85 -25.38 -37.73
#